data_AF-A0A1W9U848-F1
#
_entry.id   AF-A0A1W9U848-F1
#
_cell.length_a   1.000
_cell.length_b   1.000
_cell.length_c   1.000
_cell.angle_alpha   90.00
_cell.angle_beta   90.00
_cell.angle_gamma   90.00
#
_symmetry.space_group_name_H-M   'P 1'
#
loop_
_entity.id
_entity.type
_entity.pdbx_description
1 polymer ?
#
loop_
_entity_poly.entity_id
_entity_poly.type
_entity_poly.pdbx_seq_one_letter_code
_entity_poly.pdbx_strand_id
1 'polypeptide(L)'
;MARRQKQRQGQRKRQKVTLRIAQPHDFRQVDEYIWELSQDFRADMRVPARLFGDKELFDAAFQDRTVTQLANAATLPGIVKYALAMPDFHQGYGFPIGGVAATRVDTGVISPGGVGYDINCGVRLLGTHLEREQVAPYLRDLTGALYRACPSGVGGKGRVRVSGRELNELVTNGARWALKKGLARQEDVIHTEERGCL
;
A
#
# COMPACT_ATOMS: atom_id res chain seq x y z
N MET A 1 55.21 6.24 9.50
CA MET A 1 54.27 5.08 9.50
C MET A 1 52.85 5.48 9.06
N ALA A 2 52.69 6.18 7.93
CA ALA A 2 51.38 6.71 7.51
C ALA A 2 51.13 6.54 5.99
N ARG A 3 51.45 5.36 5.44
CA ARG A 3 51.29 5.07 4.00
C ARG A 3 50.68 3.70 3.67
N ARG A 4 50.12 2.98 4.65
CA ARG A 4 49.60 1.59 4.45
C ARG A 4 48.10 1.38 4.72
N GLN A 5 47.28 2.43 4.71
CA GLN A 5 45.83 2.33 5.00
C GLN A 5 44.89 2.76 3.85
N LYS A 6 45.37 2.88 2.60
CA LYS A 6 44.54 3.31 1.45
C LYS A 6 44.26 2.23 0.38
N GLN A 7 44.40 0.94 0.70
CA GLN A 7 44.21 -0.16 -0.28
C GLN A 7 43.24 -1.27 0.15
N ARG A 8 42.16 -0.92 0.85
CA ARG A 8 41.01 -1.82 1.06
C ARG A 8 39.68 -1.11 0.87
N GLN A 9 39.53 -0.35 -0.21
CA GLN A 9 38.20 -0.07 -0.75
C GLN A 9 37.82 -1.25 -1.63
N GLY A 10 37.06 -2.18 -1.04
CA GLY A 10 36.52 -3.34 -1.73
C GLY A 10 35.72 -2.88 -2.94
N GLN A 11 36.22 -3.23 -4.12
CA GLN A 11 35.45 -3.24 -5.36
C GLN A 11 34.28 -4.23 -5.18
N ARG A 12 33.13 -3.74 -4.68
CA ARG A 12 31.86 -4.44 -4.93
C ARG A 12 31.61 -4.33 -6.42
N LYS A 13 32.00 -5.36 -7.16
CA LYS A 13 31.60 -5.55 -8.57
C LYS A 13 30.08 -5.38 -8.60
N ARG A 14 29.60 -4.30 -9.24
CA ARG A 14 28.20 -4.19 -9.63
C ARG A 14 27.97 -5.33 -10.61
N GLN A 15 27.45 -6.46 -10.14
CA GLN A 15 26.94 -7.49 -11.04
C GLN A 15 25.90 -6.78 -11.90
N LYS A 16 26.11 -6.78 -13.23
CA LYS A 16 25.07 -6.44 -14.18
C LYS A 16 23.99 -7.50 -13.99
N VAL A 17 22.98 -7.20 -13.19
CA VAL A 17 21.77 -8.01 -13.13
C VAL A 17 21.11 -7.82 -14.49
N THR A 18 21.26 -8.80 -15.38
CA THR A 18 20.43 -8.88 -16.57
C THR A 18 19.00 -9.06 -16.07
N LEU A 19 18.18 -8.02 -16.19
CA LEU A 19 16.78 -8.05 -15.77
C LEU A 19 16.03 -8.98 -16.72
N ARG A 20 15.93 -10.26 -16.36
CA ARG A 20 15.02 -11.20 -17.02
C ARG A 20 13.60 -10.69 -16.79
N ILE A 21 12.87 -10.44 -17.87
CA ILE A 21 11.47 -10.01 -17.83
C ILE A 21 10.61 -11.27 -17.87
N ALA A 22 9.78 -11.48 -16.85
CA ALA A 22 8.92 -12.65 -16.79
C ALA A 22 7.82 -12.57 -17.84
N GLN A 23 7.50 -13.71 -18.43
CA GLN A 23 6.44 -13.92 -19.39
C GLN A 23 5.36 -14.82 -18.78
N PRO A 24 4.15 -14.88 -19.37
CA PRO A 24 3.08 -15.72 -18.85
C PRO A 24 3.48 -17.19 -18.63
N HIS A 25 4.30 -17.75 -19.53
CA HIS A 25 4.77 -19.14 -19.44
C HIS A 25 5.81 -19.39 -18.33
N ASP A 26 6.37 -18.35 -17.71
CA ASP A 26 7.26 -18.49 -16.56
C ASP A 26 6.48 -18.73 -15.25
N PHE A 27 5.16 -18.51 -15.25
CA PHE A 27 4.30 -18.75 -14.10
C PHE A 27 3.67 -20.13 -14.16
N ARG A 28 3.51 -20.72 -12.97
CA ARG A 28 2.73 -21.94 -12.76
C ARG A 28 1.43 -21.57 -12.07
N GLN A 29 0.30 -22.02 -12.60
CA GLN A 29 -0.97 -21.96 -11.89
C GLN A 29 -0.96 -23.01 -10.76
N VAL A 30 -1.04 -22.54 -9.51
CA VAL A 30 -1.00 -23.41 -8.32
C VAL A 30 -2.38 -23.62 -7.69
N ASP A 31 -3.34 -22.78 -8.05
CA ASP A 31 -4.76 -22.90 -7.69
C ASP A 31 -5.61 -22.16 -8.75
N GLU A 32 -6.94 -22.27 -8.70
CA GLU A 32 -7.87 -21.66 -9.66
C GLU A 32 -7.57 -20.18 -9.91
N TYR A 33 -7.29 -19.43 -8.84
CA TYR A 33 -7.03 -18.00 -8.88
C TYR A 33 -5.61 -17.62 -8.45
N ILE A 34 -4.65 -18.54 -8.47
CA ILE A 34 -3.29 -18.29 -7.96
C ILE A 34 -2.22 -18.70 -8.97
N TRP A 35 -1.42 -17.72 -9.37
CA TRP A 35 -0.31 -17.88 -10.32
C TRP A 35 1.01 -17.59 -9.61
N GLU A 36 1.95 -18.52 -9.68
CA GLU A 36 3.22 -18.45 -8.97
C GLU A 36 4.41 -18.33 -9.92
N LEU A 37 5.23 -17.30 -9.71
CA LEU A 37 6.56 -17.19 -10.30
C LEU A 37 7.56 -17.80 -9.32
N SER A 38 8.29 -18.82 -9.79
CA SER A 38 9.29 -19.50 -8.97
C SER A 38 10.36 -18.52 -8.46
N GLN A 39 10.85 -18.75 -7.25
CA GLN A 39 12.01 -18.03 -6.72
C GLN A 39 13.23 -18.18 -7.63
N ASP A 40 13.38 -19.33 -8.30
CA ASP A 40 14.52 -19.60 -9.19
C ASP A 40 14.43 -18.85 -10.53
N PHE A 41 13.34 -18.12 -10.79
CA PHE A 41 13.18 -17.33 -12.00
C PHE A 41 14.32 -16.30 -12.18
N ARG A 42 14.74 -15.68 -11.07
CA ARG A 42 15.83 -14.70 -11.02
C ARG A 42 16.69 -14.92 -9.78
N ALA A 43 18.02 -14.98 -9.95
CA ALA A 43 18.96 -15.39 -8.91
C ALA A 43 19.01 -14.49 -7.64
N ASP A 44 18.44 -13.29 -7.69
CA ASP A 44 18.36 -12.36 -6.56
C ASP A 44 17.01 -12.39 -5.83
N MET A 45 16.03 -13.16 -6.33
CA MET A 45 14.76 -13.39 -5.63
C MET A 45 15.01 -14.25 -4.40
N ARG A 46 14.45 -13.81 -3.27
CA ARG A 46 14.60 -14.47 -1.96
C ARG A 46 13.41 -15.33 -1.60
N VAL A 47 12.28 -15.11 -2.27
CA VAL A 47 11.01 -15.83 -2.15
C VAL A 47 10.34 -15.92 -3.52
N PRO A 48 9.40 -16.85 -3.74
CA PRO A 48 8.54 -16.83 -4.92
C PRO A 48 7.61 -15.61 -4.92
N ALA A 49 7.03 -15.30 -6.07
CA ALA A 49 6.01 -14.27 -6.21
C ALA A 49 4.66 -14.88 -6.62
N ARG A 50 3.54 -14.33 -6.10
CA ARG A 50 2.19 -14.80 -6.41
C ARG A 50 1.28 -13.67 -6.87
N LEU A 51 0.55 -13.92 -7.95
CA LEU A 51 -0.56 -13.11 -8.42
C LEU A 51 -1.86 -13.83 -8.07
N PHE A 52 -2.81 -13.10 -7.49
CA PHE A 52 -4.17 -13.57 -7.28
C PHE A 52 -5.08 -12.99 -8.36
N GLY A 53 -5.85 -13.83 -9.04
CA GLY A 53 -6.75 -13.42 -10.10
C GLY A 53 -7.08 -14.57 -11.05
N ASP A 54 -8.19 -14.42 -11.77
CA ASP A 54 -8.52 -15.30 -12.86
C ASP A 54 -7.53 -15.15 -14.05
N LYS A 55 -7.80 -15.86 -15.14
CA LYS A 55 -6.94 -15.82 -16.33
C LYS A 55 -6.88 -14.43 -16.98
N GLU A 56 -7.98 -13.69 -16.97
CA GLU A 56 -8.07 -12.37 -17.59
C GLU A 56 -7.19 -11.37 -16.83
N LEU A 57 -7.33 -11.34 -15.51
CA LEU A 57 -6.48 -10.52 -14.64
C LEU A 57 -5.01 -10.92 -14.76
N PHE A 58 -4.71 -12.22 -14.73
CA PHE A 58 -3.34 -12.70 -14.90
C PHE A 58 -2.71 -12.22 -16.20
N ASP A 59 -3.42 -12.25 -17.33
CA ASP A 59 -2.92 -11.74 -18.61
C ASP A 59 -2.74 -10.22 -18.59
N ALA A 60 -3.66 -9.49 -17.92
CA ALA A 60 -3.56 -8.05 -17.76
C ALA A 60 -2.31 -7.61 -16.99
N ALA A 61 -1.78 -8.46 -16.08
CA ALA A 61 -0.56 -8.18 -15.32
C ALA A 61 0.69 -7.93 -16.19
N PHE A 62 0.67 -8.40 -17.45
CA PHE A 62 1.77 -8.26 -18.39
C PHE A 62 1.64 -7.05 -19.33
N GLN A 63 0.55 -6.27 -19.22
CA GLN A 63 0.32 -5.07 -20.03
C GLN A 63 1.09 -3.85 -19.51
N ASP A 64 1.64 -3.93 -18.30
CA ASP A 64 2.47 -2.89 -17.68
C ASP A 64 3.67 -3.50 -16.92
N ARG A 65 4.22 -2.77 -15.94
CA ARG A 65 5.38 -3.24 -15.15
C ARG A 65 5.01 -4.01 -13.89
N THR A 66 3.75 -4.38 -13.67
CA THR A 66 3.27 -5.07 -12.45
C THR A 66 4.11 -6.29 -12.12
N VAL A 67 4.26 -7.22 -13.07
CA VAL A 67 5.03 -8.45 -12.87
C VAL A 67 6.50 -8.16 -12.55
N THR A 68 7.09 -7.16 -13.22
CA THR A 68 8.48 -6.74 -12.95
C THR A 68 8.62 -6.18 -11.53
N GLN A 69 7.68 -5.35 -11.10
CA GLN A 69 7.67 -4.77 -9.75
C GLN A 69 7.46 -5.83 -8.68
N LEU A 70 6.58 -6.80 -8.92
CA LEU A 70 6.35 -7.92 -8.03
C LEU A 70 7.61 -8.79 -7.87
N ALA A 71 8.28 -9.13 -8.98
CA ALA A 71 9.55 -9.85 -8.95
C ALA A 71 10.66 -9.05 -8.24
N ASN A 72 10.66 -7.71 -8.37
CA ASN A 72 11.57 -6.85 -7.61
C ASN A 72 11.29 -6.85 -6.12
N ALA A 73 10.01 -6.79 -5.70
CA ALA A 73 9.63 -6.91 -4.29
C ALA A 73 10.13 -8.23 -3.68
N ALA A 74 10.10 -9.33 -4.45
CA ALA A 74 10.60 -10.64 -4.03
C ALA A 74 12.12 -10.68 -3.71
N THR A 75 12.88 -9.64 -4.05
CA THR A 75 14.33 -9.54 -3.75
C THR A 75 14.63 -8.86 -2.41
N LEU A 76 13.63 -8.29 -1.75
CA LEU A 76 13.85 -7.47 -0.56
C LEU A 76 14.47 -8.28 0.59
N PRO A 77 15.53 -7.77 1.25
CA PRO A 77 16.07 -8.41 2.44
C PRO A 77 14.99 -8.67 3.49
N GLY A 78 15.01 -9.87 4.08
CA GLY A 78 14.07 -10.28 5.12
C GLY A 78 12.61 -10.45 4.66
N ILE A 79 12.29 -10.41 3.36
CA ILE A 79 10.93 -10.75 2.90
C ILE A 79 10.55 -12.19 3.29
N VAL A 80 9.29 -12.39 3.65
CA VAL A 80 8.77 -13.63 4.25
C VAL A 80 7.78 -14.30 3.31
N LYS A 81 8.00 -15.60 3.05
CA LYS A 81 7.16 -16.52 2.27
C LYS A 81 7.00 -16.16 0.79
N TYR A 82 6.41 -15.01 0.45
CA TYR A 82 6.08 -14.61 -0.91
C TYR A 82 6.05 -13.09 -1.06
N ALA A 83 6.30 -12.59 -2.26
CA ALA A 83 5.76 -11.30 -2.69
C ALA A 83 4.39 -11.53 -3.33
N LEU A 84 3.36 -10.80 -2.90
CA LEU A 84 1.99 -11.00 -3.37
C LEU A 84 1.50 -9.79 -4.15
N ALA A 85 0.62 -10.03 -5.11
CA ALA A 85 -0.17 -9.01 -5.80
C ALA A 85 -1.64 -9.45 -5.81
N MET A 86 -2.49 -8.61 -5.23
CA MET A 86 -3.95 -8.80 -5.11
C MET A 86 -4.65 -8.53 -6.45
N PRO A 87 -5.89 -9.01 -6.67
CA PRO A 87 -6.55 -8.99 -7.98
C PRO A 87 -6.76 -7.62 -8.64
N ASP A 88 -6.57 -6.53 -7.90
CA ASP A 88 -6.61 -5.13 -8.37
C ASP A 88 -5.21 -4.59 -8.75
N PHE A 89 -4.24 -5.48 -8.92
CA PHE A 89 -2.86 -5.10 -9.20
C PHE A 89 -2.72 -4.23 -10.45
N HIS A 90 -1.79 -3.30 -10.39
CA HIS A 90 -1.31 -2.53 -11.53
C HIS A 90 0.01 -1.84 -11.18
N GLN A 91 0.68 -1.28 -12.18
CA GLN A 91 1.96 -0.61 -12.00
C GLN A 91 1.88 0.52 -10.97
N GLY A 92 2.74 0.44 -9.95
CA GLY A 92 2.91 1.47 -8.93
C GLY A 92 4.32 2.11 -8.96
N TYR A 93 4.79 2.57 -7.80
CA TYR A 93 6.12 3.16 -7.61
C TYR A 93 7.06 2.20 -6.88
N GLY A 94 7.81 1.40 -7.66
CA GLY A 94 8.72 0.38 -7.14
C GLY A 94 8.02 -0.93 -6.78
N PHE A 95 6.91 -0.84 -6.03
CA PHE A 95 5.95 -1.92 -5.81
C PHE A 95 4.74 -1.77 -6.75
N PRO A 96 4.07 -2.87 -7.12
CA PRO A 96 2.75 -2.77 -7.74
C PRO A 96 1.73 -2.26 -6.71
N ILE A 97 0.75 -1.49 -7.16
CA ILE A 97 -0.48 -1.27 -6.37
C ILE A 97 -1.19 -2.64 -6.24
N GLY A 98 -1.88 -2.87 -5.13
CA GLY A 98 -2.35 -4.21 -4.75
C GLY A 98 -1.23 -5.14 -4.25
N GLY A 99 0.01 -4.65 -4.14
CA GLY A 99 1.16 -5.43 -3.65
C GLY A 99 1.15 -5.64 -2.14
N VAL A 100 1.53 -6.84 -1.68
CA VAL A 100 1.75 -7.16 -0.26
C VAL A 100 3.10 -7.84 -0.09
N ALA A 101 3.93 -7.33 0.82
CA ALA A 101 5.19 -7.95 1.21
C ALA A 101 5.42 -7.78 2.72
N ALA A 102 5.47 -8.90 3.44
CA ALA A 102 5.88 -8.91 4.84
C ALA A 102 7.40 -9.04 4.92
N THR A 103 8.05 -8.17 5.68
CA THR A 103 9.49 -8.26 5.96
C THR A 103 9.74 -8.49 7.45
N ARG A 104 10.84 -9.19 7.78
CA ARG A 104 11.23 -9.41 9.17
C ARG A 104 11.59 -8.09 9.86
N VAL A 105 11.21 -7.95 11.12
CA VAL A 105 11.49 -6.74 11.92
C VAL A 105 12.99 -6.55 12.17
N ASP A 106 13.73 -7.64 12.39
CA ASP A 106 15.15 -7.63 12.78
C ASP A 106 16.13 -7.49 11.61
N THR A 107 15.79 -8.07 10.47
CA THR A 107 16.67 -8.28 9.31
C THR A 107 16.08 -7.79 8.00
N GLY A 108 14.83 -7.33 8.03
CA GLY A 108 14.12 -6.82 6.88
C GLY A 108 14.33 -5.35 6.62
N VAL A 109 13.55 -4.83 5.69
CA VAL A 109 13.57 -3.42 5.28
C VAL A 109 12.17 -2.84 5.29
N ILE A 110 12.10 -1.52 5.45
CA ILE A 110 10.91 -0.71 5.18
C ILE A 110 11.15 0.03 3.86
N SER A 111 10.17 -0.03 2.96
CA SER A 111 10.21 0.69 1.69
C SER A 111 9.01 1.63 1.60
N PRO A 112 9.22 2.97 1.57
CA PRO A 112 8.13 3.92 1.39
C PRO A 112 7.30 3.65 0.12
N GLY A 113 7.94 3.19 -0.97
CA GLY A 113 7.25 2.82 -2.20
C GLY A 113 6.34 1.59 -2.06
N GLY A 114 6.55 0.77 -1.03
CA GLY A 114 5.65 -0.35 -0.69
C GLY A 114 4.47 0.06 0.21
N VAL A 115 4.48 1.28 0.76
CA VAL A 115 3.35 1.87 1.49
C VAL A 115 2.50 2.74 0.54
N GLY A 116 3.17 3.55 -0.27
CA GLY A 116 2.53 4.51 -1.17
C GLY A 116 2.74 5.96 -0.73
N TYR A 117 2.42 6.89 -1.65
CA TYR A 117 2.56 8.33 -1.40
C TYR A 117 1.49 8.86 -0.43
N ASP A 118 0.25 8.38 -0.59
CA ASP A 118 -0.88 8.76 0.26
C ASP A 118 -0.99 7.76 1.41
N ILE A 119 -0.18 8.00 2.44
CA ILE A 119 -0.07 7.14 3.62
C ILE A 119 -1.42 7.09 4.33
N ASN A 120 -1.92 5.88 4.57
CA ASN A 120 -3.23 5.62 5.19
C ASN A 120 -4.41 6.14 4.35
N CYS A 121 -4.26 6.22 3.02
CA CYS A 121 -5.43 6.26 2.14
C CYS A 121 -6.31 5.04 2.46
N GLY A 122 -7.58 5.28 2.73
CA GLY A 122 -8.44 4.26 3.31
C GLY A 122 -9.91 4.64 3.21
N VAL A 123 -10.74 3.74 3.72
CA VAL A 123 -12.19 3.84 3.61
C VAL A 123 -12.80 3.83 5.00
N ARG A 124 -13.77 4.72 5.22
CA ARG A 124 -14.68 4.67 6.37
C ARG A 124 -16.09 4.46 5.87
N LEU A 125 -16.78 3.46 6.39
CA LEU A 125 -18.19 3.21 6.14
C LEU A 125 -19.01 3.65 7.35
N LEU A 126 -20.05 4.45 7.12
CA LEU A 126 -21.03 4.84 8.14
C LEU A 126 -22.36 4.15 7.85
N GLY A 127 -22.85 3.37 8.80
CA GLY A 127 -24.18 2.76 8.74
C GLY A 127 -25.26 3.68 9.28
N THR A 128 -26.48 3.57 8.75
CA THR A 128 -27.67 4.24 9.28
C THR A 128 -28.82 3.23 9.40
N HIS A 129 -29.85 3.58 10.16
CA HIS A 129 -31.08 2.79 10.22
C HIS A 129 -32.10 3.18 9.13
N LEU A 130 -31.69 3.98 8.14
CA LEU A 130 -32.56 4.40 7.05
C LEU A 130 -32.50 3.39 5.91
N GLU A 131 -33.67 3.01 5.43
CA GLU A 131 -33.81 2.22 4.21
C GLU A 131 -33.70 3.10 2.97
N ARG A 132 -33.38 2.47 1.84
CA ARG A 132 -33.19 3.14 0.55
C ARG A 132 -34.38 4.02 0.17
N GLU A 133 -35.59 3.54 0.37
CA GLU A 133 -36.83 4.21 0.00
C GLU A 133 -37.06 5.50 0.81
N GLN A 134 -36.51 5.57 2.02
CA GLN A 134 -36.59 6.75 2.87
C GLN A 134 -35.59 7.83 2.44
N VAL A 135 -34.46 7.44 1.84
CA VAL A 135 -33.41 8.36 1.39
C VAL A 135 -33.61 8.80 -0.06
N ALA A 136 -34.17 7.92 -0.91
CA ALA A 136 -34.30 8.13 -2.35
C ALA A 136 -34.92 9.49 -2.76
N PRO A 137 -35.99 9.98 -2.12
CA PRO A 137 -36.57 11.29 -2.45
C PRO A 137 -35.63 12.48 -2.18
N TYR A 138 -34.66 12.32 -1.28
CA TYR A 138 -33.79 13.39 -0.79
C TYR A 138 -32.36 13.32 -1.34
N LEU A 139 -32.05 12.40 -2.25
CA LEU A 139 -30.66 12.19 -2.72
C LEU A 139 -30.00 13.46 -3.25
N ARG A 140 -30.74 14.30 -3.96
CA ARG A 140 -30.23 15.58 -4.49
C ARG A 140 -29.88 16.56 -3.37
N ASP A 141 -30.75 16.68 -2.38
CA ASP A 141 -30.54 17.62 -1.27
C ASP A 141 -29.44 17.13 -0.32
N LEU A 142 -29.41 15.82 -0.06
CA LEU A 142 -28.39 15.17 0.74
C LEU A 142 -27.00 15.28 0.11
N THR A 143 -26.85 14.97 -1.18
CA THR A 143 -25.56 15.12 -1.88
C THR A 143 -25.09 16.57 -1.89
N GLY A 144 -25.99 17.54 -2.12
CA GLY A 144 -25.68 18.96 -2.02
C GLY A 144 -25.26 19.39 -0.61
N ALA A 145 -25.91 18.86 0.43
CA ALA A 145 -25.55 19.10 1.82
C ALA A 145 -24.17 18.51 2.16
N LEU A 146 -23.88 17.28 1.73
CA LEU A 146 -22.59 16.62 1.92
C LEU A 146 -21.47 17.38 1.22
N TYR A 147 -21.65 17.81 -0.03
CA TYR A 147 -20.65 18.58 -0.77
C TYR A 147 -20.31 19.90 -0.07
N ARG A 148 -21.30 20.61 0.47
CA ARG A 148 -21.07 21.83 1.27
C ARG A 148 -20.42 21.52 2.62
N ALA A 149 -20.73 20.37 3.21
CA ALA A 149 -20.25 20.00 4.53
C ALA A 149 -18.84 19.38 4.54
N CYS A 150 -18.43 18.77 3.44
CA CYS A 150 -17.14 18.09 3.26
C CYS A 150 -16.34 18.76 2.15
N PRO A 151 -15.50 19.77 2.47
CA PRO A 151 -14.68 20.45 1.48
C PRO A 151 -13.78 19.46 0.73
N SER A 152 -13.80 19.53 -0.60
CA SER A 152 -13.00 18.69 -1.49
C SER A 152 -12.28 19.53 -2.53
N GLY A 153 -11.18 19.02 -3.09
CA GLY A 153 -10.42 19.66 -4.17
C GLY A 153 -9.01 20.09 -3.76
N VAL A 154 -8.11 20.17 -4.74
CA VAL A 154 -6.69 20.53 -4.52
C VAL A 154 -6.59 21.96 -4.00
N GLY A 155 -5.89 22.14 -2.88
CA GLY A 155 -5.72 23.45 -2.23
C GLY A 155 -6.93 23.93 -1.42
N GLY A 156 -7.97 23.10 -1.29
CA GLY A 156 -9.11 23.36 -0.41
C GLY A 156 -8.70 23.44 1.07
N LYS A 157 -9.42 24.25 1.85
CA LYS A 157 -9.22 24.35 3.31
C LYS A 157 -10.32 23.60 4.05
N GLY A 158 -9.95 22.92 5.13
CA GLY A 158 -10.92 22.29 6.05
C GLY A 158 -11.76 23.33 6.81
N ARG A 159 -12.93 22.89 7.31
CA ARG A 159 -13.82 23.75 8.11
C ARG A 159 -13.26 24.00 9.52
N VAL A 160 -12.52 23.04 10.05
CA VAL A 160 -11.84 23.14 11.35
C VAL A 160 -10.48 23.79 11.12
N ARG A 161 -10.24 24.93 11.78
CA ARG A 161 -8.91 25.54 11.82
C ARG A 161 -8.08 24.81 12.86
N VAL A 162 -6.91 24.31 12.45
CA VAL A 162 -5.98 23.60 13.30
C VAL A 162 -4.69 24.40 13.33
N SER A 163 -4.27 24.84 14.52
CA SER A 163 -2.97 25.50 14.70
C SER A 163 -1.81 24.51 14.51
N GLY A 164 -0.58 24.99 14.31
CA GLY A 164 0.59 24.10 14.19
C GLY A 164 0.79 23.20 15.42
N ARG A 165 0.47 23.71 16.62
CA ARG A 165 0.49 22.91 17.85
C ARG A 165 -0.58 21.83 17.85
N GLU A 166 -1.81 22.18 17.49
CA GLU A 166 -2.91 21.21 17.42
C GLU A 166 -2.70 20.18 16.32
N LEU A 167 -2.00 20.54 15.24
CA LEU A 167 -1.63 19.60 14.19
C LEU A 167 -0.69 18.53 14.75
N ASN A 168 0.31 18.92 15.55
CA ASN A 168 1.18 17.96 16.24
C ASN A 168 0.38 17.04 17.17
N GLU A 169 -0.59 17.58 17.90
CA GLU A 169 -1.49 16.78 18.74
C GLU A 169 -2.35 15.82 17.90
N LEU A 170 -2.86 16.28 16.75
CA LEU A 170 -3.67 15.49 15.83
C LEU A 170 -2.86 14.32 15.25
N VAL A 171 -1.67 14.57 14.69
CA VAL A 171 -0.85 13.49 14.11
C VAL A 171 -0.34 12.49 15.15
N THR A 172 -0.22 12.91 16.42
CA THR A 172 0.22 12.02 17.52
C THR A 172 -0.92 11.19 18.10
N ASN A 173 -2.15 11.72 18.12
CA ASN A 173 -3.27 11.09 18.84
C ASN A 173 -4.41 10.61 17.91
N GLY A 174 -4.34 10.92 16.61
CA GLY A 174 -5.28 10.52 15.59
C GLY A 174 -6.75 10.75 15.97
N ALA A 175 -7.57 9.71 15.86
CA ALA A 175 -9.01 9.79 16.15
C ALA A 175 -9.34 10.22 17.59
N ARG A 176 -8.45 9.98 18.56
CA ARG A 176 -8.64 10.43 19.95
C ARG A 176 -8.57 11.94 20.10
N TRP A 177 -7.80 12.61 19.24
CA TRP A 177 -7.81 14.08 19.18
C TRP A 177 -9.17 14.58 18.71
N ALA A 178 -9.75 13.95 17.68
CA ALA A 178 -11.09 14.32 17.18
C ALA A 178 -12.17 14.12 18.26
N LEU A 179 -12.11 13.02 19.02
CA LEU A 179 -12.98 12.78 20.17
C LEU A 179 -12.86 13.88 21.22
N LYS A 180 -11.63 14.23 21.63
CA LYS A 180 -11.38 15.31 22.61
C LYS A 180 -11.91 16.67 22.15
N LYS A 181 -11.94 16.91 20.83
CA LYS A 181 -12.48 18.13 20.21
C LYS A 181 -14.00 18.08 20.00
N GLY A 182 -14.68 17.00 20.37
CA GLY A 182 -16.12 16.84 20.15
C GLY A 182 -16.49 16.60 18.68
N LEU A 183 -15.53 16.18 17.86
CA LEU A 183 -15.69 15.90 16.42
C LEU A 183 -15.92 14.40 16.13
N ALA A 184 -15.84 13.56 17.14
CA ALA A 184 -16.06 12.12 17.06
C ALA A 184 -16.78 11.63 18.33
N ARG A 185 -17.44 10.49 18.22
CA ARG A 185 -18.02 9.73 19.32
C ARG A 185 -17.05 8.67 19.82
N GLN A 186 -17.30 8.10 20.99
CA GLN A 186 -16.48 7.01 21.52
C GLN A 186 -16.49 5.79 20.59
N GLU A 187 -17.64 5.50 19.99
CA GLU A 187 -17.82 4.41 19.02
C GLU A 187 -16.96 4.60 17.76
N ASP A 188 -16.72 5.84 17.32
CA ASP A 188 -15.87 6.10 16.15
C ASP A 188 -14.44 5.63 16.38
N VAL A 189 -13.91 5.83 17.60
CA VAL A 189 -12.56 5.38 17.96
C VAL A 189 -12.49 3.86 18.01
N ILE A 190 -13.51 3.19 18.54
CA ILE A 190 -13.51 1.73 18.71
C ILE A 190 -13.61 1.01 17.36
N HIS A 191 -14.36 1.56 16.41
CA HIS A 191 -14.59 0.95 15.09
C HIS A 191 -13.63 1.44 13.99
N THR A 192 -12.52 2.08 14.38
CA THR A 192 -11.43 2.43 13.45
C THR A 192 -10.29 1.43 13.64
N GLU A 193 -9.68 0.97 12.55
CA GLU A 193 -8.44 0.20 12.58
C GLU A 193 -7.38 0.92 13.45
N GLU A 194 -6.64 0.15 14.27
CA GLU A 194 -5.72 0.68 15.29
C GLU A 194 -6.35 1.70 16.25
N ARG A 195 -7.67 1.68 16.40
CA ARG A 195 -8.44 2.71 17.11
C ARG A 195 -8.15 4.12 16.62
N GLY A 196 -7.78 4.24 15.34
CA GLY A 196 -7.39 5.48 14.68
C GLY A 196 -6.12 6.11 15.21
N CYS A 197 -5.18 5.33 15.76
CA CYS A 197 -3.88 5.81 16.26
C CYS A 197 -2.83 4.68 16.25
N LEU A 198 -1.85 4.79 15.37
CA LEU A 198 -0.66 3.93 15.31
C LEU A 198 0.37 4.28 16.39
#